data_AF-A0A5M4ARE3-F1
#
_entry.id   AF-A0A5M4ARE3-F1
#
_cell.length_a   1.000
_cell.length_b   1.000
_cell.length_c   1.000
_cell.angle_alpha   90.00
_cell.angle_beta   90.00
_cell.angle_gamma   90.00
#
_symmetry.space_group_name_H-M   'P 1'
#
loop_
_entity.id
_entity.type
_entity.pdbx_description
1 polymer ?
#
loop_
_entity_poly.entity_id
_entity_poly.type
_entity_poly.pdbx_seq_one_letter_code
_entity_poly.pdbx_strand_id
1 'polypeptide(L)'
;MFRRWLKQKYHNETNTLHKQLKIFRLYLNIAKRKGIIKENPFVSIRVKKQKMDRVFLEENELQELWKSYQEGKYTDSPSKHTVLRHFLFMCFTGMDYHSVRESAQFDNLFGETLVFVREKTMSRKKETTKIPLNRVDGQ
;
A
#
# COMPACT_ATOMS: atom_id res chain seq x y z
N MET A 1 27.43 -16.33 -5.28
CA MET A 1 28.14 -15.63 -4.19
C MET A 1 27.29 -14.56 -3.51
N PHE A 2 26.86 -13.51 -4.21
CA PHE A 2 26.10 -12.38 -3.62
C PHE A 2 24.75 -12.74 -2.98
N ARG A 3 23.93 -13.60 -3.63
CA ARG A 3 22.67 -14.11 -3.04
C ARG A 3 22.89 -14.83 -1.71
N ARG A 4 23.96 -15.63 -1.61
CA ARG A 4 24.30 -16.38 -0.39
C ARG A 4 24.70 -15.42 0.73
N TRP A 5 25.50 -14.40 0.40
CA TRP A 5 25.87 -13.34 1.35
C TRP A 5 24.65 -12.59 1.90
N LEU A 6 23.70 -12.18 1.03
CA LEU A 6 22.48 -11.51 1.48
C LEU A 6 21.60 -12.39 2.38
N LYS A 7 21.58 -13.71 2.15
CA LYS A 7 20.82 -14.66 2.99
C LYS A 7 21.52 -14.93 4.33
N GLN A 8 22.85 -15.04 4.33
CA GLN A 8 23.61 -15.37 5.54
C GLN A 8 23.82 -14.17 6.47
N LYS A 9 24.07 -12.97 5.92
CA LYS A 9 24.38 -11.78 6.73
C LYS A 9 23.13 -11.00 7.16
N TYR A 10 22.10 -10.97 6.32
CA TYR A 10 20.91 -10.14 6.55
C TYR A 10 19.61 -10.94 6.69
N HIS A 11 19.68 -12.28 6.71
CA HIS A 11 18.53 -13.16 6.84
C HIS A 11 17.37 -12.81 5.91
N ASN A 12 17.70 -12.31 4.71
CA ASN A 12 16.68 -11.81 3.79
C ASN A 12 15.81 -12.96 3.27
N GLU A 13 14.51 -12.77 3.37
CA GLU A 13 13.50 -13.64 2.78
C GLU A 13 13.52 -13.61 1.24
N THR A 14 12.96 -14.64 0.61
CA THR A 14 13.03 -14.85 -0.85
C THR A 14 12.60 -13.61 -1.67
N ASN A 15 11.54 -12.92 -1.25
CA ASN A 15 11.04 -11.73 -1.94
C ASN A 15 11.93 -10.49 -1.74
N THR A 16 12.52 -10.35 -0.55
CA THR A 16 13.47 -9.27 -0.25
C THR A 16 14.76 -9.49 -1.03
N LEU A 17 15.29 -10.72 -1.03
CA LEU A 17 16.40 -11.11 -1.90
C LEU A 17 16.11 -10.81 -3.36
N HIS A 18 14.88 -11.08 -3.82
CA HIS A 18 14.50 -10.81 -5.19
C HIS A 18 14.57 -9.31 -5.52
N LYS A 19 14.04 -8.44 -4.66
CA LYS A 19 14.12 -6.99 -4.83
C LYS A 19 15.58 -6.52 -4.89
N GLN A 20 16.42 -6.97 -3.95
CA GLN A 20 17.83 -6.57 -3.88
C GLN A 20 18.61 -7.01 -5.12
N LEU A 21 18.41 -8.24 -5.58
CA LEU A 21 19.06 -8.75 -6.80
C LEU A 21 18.59 -7.99 -8.05
N LYS A 22 17.32 -7.56 -8.12
CA LYS A 22 16.80 -6.73 -9.21
C LYS A 22 17.47 -5.35 -9.23
N ILE A 23 17.60 -4.71 -8.08
CA ILE A 23 18.28 -3.40 -7.94
C ILE A 23 19.75 -3.53 -8.36
N PHE A 24 20.44 -4.56 -7.90
CA PHE A 24 21.84 -4.77 -8.26
C PHE A 24 22.02 -5.00 -9.77
N ARG A 25 21.15 -5.81 -10.39
CA ARG A 25 21.14 -6.02 -11.84
C ARG A 25 20.89 -4.71 -12.61
N LEU A 26 20.03 -3.83 -12.11
CA LEU A 26 19.78 -2.52 -12.71
C LEU A 26 21.06 -1.68 -12.75
N TYR A 27 21.78 -1.57 -11.64
CA TYR A 27 23.04 -0.80 -11.60
C TYR A 27 24.13 -1.39 -12.50
N LEU A 28 24.29 -2.71 -12.54
CA LEU A 28 25.25 -3.35 -13.45
C LEU A 28 24.89 -3.13 -14.93
N ASN A 29 23.60 -3.13 -15.26
CA ASN A 29 23.15 -2.80 -16.61
C ASN A 29 23.40 -1.33 -16.97
N ILE A 30 23.28 -0.41 -16.01
CA ILE A 30 23.66 1.01 -16.20
C ILE A 30 25.17 1.11 -16.43
N ALA A 31 25.99 0.46 -15.62
CA ALA A 31 27.44 0.44 -15.76
C ALA A 31 27.89 -0.13 -17.11
N LYS A 32 27.26 -1.22 -17.57
CA LYS A 32 27.51 -1.80 -18.90
C LYS A 32 27.15 -0.81 -20.02
N ARG A 33 25.98 -0.17 -19.95
CA ARG A 33 25.56 0.84 -20.94
C ARG A 33 26.49 2.05 -21.00
N LYS A 34 27.11 2.41 -19.88
CA LYS A 34 28.12 3.47 -19.79
C LYS A 34 29.54 3.02 -20.18
N GLY A 35 29.74 1.75 -20.55
CA GLY A 35 31.05 1.20 -20.91
C GLY A 35 32.01 0.97 -19.75
N ILE A 36 31.57 1.12 -18.49
CA ILE A 36 32.40 0.92 -17.28
C ILE A 36 32.78 -0.55 -17.12
N ILE A 37 31.87 -1.46 -17.50
CA ILE A 37 32.09 -2.90 -17.51
C ILE A 37 31.76 -3.47 -18.88
N LYS A 38 32.53 -4.45 -19.35
CA LYS A 38 32.28 -5.13 -20.65
C LYS A 38 31.02 -5.99 -20.58
N GLU A 39 30.89 -6.76 -19.51
CA GLU A 39 29.79 -7.71 -19.33
C GLU A 39 29.19 -7.65 -17.93
N ASN A 40 27.90 -7.97 -17.83
CA ASN A 40 27.20 -8.03 -16.56
C ASN A 40 27.28 -9.47 -16.00
N PRO A 41 27.96 -9.71 -14.86
CA PRO A 41 28.12 -11.05 -14.30
C PRO A 41 26.83 -11.66 -13.72
N PHE A 42 25.72 -10.92 -13.72
CA PHE A 42 24.43 -11.31 -13.14
C PHE A 42 23.36 -11.64 -14.19
N VAL A 43 23.71 -11.75 -15.47
CA VAL A 43 22.76 -12.05 -16.55
C VAL A 43 22.09 -13.42 -16.38
N SER A 44 22.84 -14.42 -15.91
CA SER A 44 22.37 -15.81 -15.77
C SER A 44 21.62 -16.10 -14.45
N ILE A 45 21.59 -15.17 -13.50
CA ILE A 45 20.97 -15.42 -12.19
C ILE A 45 19.45 -15.32 -12.31
N ARG A 46 18.78 -16.48 -12.29
CA ARG A 46 17.32 -16.59 -12.17
C ARG A 46 16.91 -16.34 -10.73
N VAL A 47 16.17 -15.27 -10.52
CA VAL A 47 15.66 -14.88 -9.22
C VAL A 47 14.21 -15.34 -9.13
N LYS A 48 13.92 -16.34 -8.29
CA LYS A 48 12.54 -16.80 -8.06
C LYS A 48 11.84 -15.85 -7.09
N LYS A 49 10.62 -15.46 -7.42
CA LYS A 49 9.71 -14.77 -6.49
C LYS A 49 8.85 -15.83 -5.80
N GLN A 50 8.64 -15.67 -4.50
CA GLN A 50 7.73 -16.52 -3.75
C GLN A 50 6.35 -15.85 -3.70
N LYS A 51 5.29 -16.59 -4.03
CA LYS A 51 3.92 -16.10 -3.82
C LYS A 51 3.75 -15.93 -2.30
N MET A 52 3.31 -14.75 -1.88
CA MET A 52 2.88 -14.55 -0.50
C MET A 52 1.37 -14.71 -0.51
N ASP A 53 0.88 -15.50 0.43
CA ASP A 53 -0.55 -15.58 0.70
C ASP A 53 -0.95 -14.25 1.34
N ARG A 54 -1.86 -13.55 0.65
CA ARG A 54 -2.43 -12.32 1.15
C ARG A 54 -3.75 -12.71 1.80
N VAL A 55 -3.85 -12.44 3.09
CA VAL A 55 -5.12 -12.53 3.82
C VAL A 55 -5.85 -11.22 3.57
N PHE A 56 -7.13 -11.32 3.23
CA PHE A 56 -8.03 -10.19 3.06
C PHE A 56 -9.11 -10.27 4.13
N LEU A 57 -9.77 -9.13 4.37
CA LEU A 57 -10.93 -9.10 5.24
C LEU A 57 -12.12 -9.66 4.48
N GLU A 58 -12.78 -10.66 5.04
CA GLU A 58 -14.04 -11.20 4.53
C GLU A 58 -15.21 -10.29 4.93
N GLU A 59 -16.34 -10.42 4.25
CA GLU A 59 -17.50 -9.55 4.48
C GLU A 59 -18.04 -9.66 5.91
N ASN A 60 -18.11 -10.87 6.47
CA ASN A 60 -18.54 -11.10 7.84
C ASN A 60 -17.62 -10.41 8.86
N GLU A 61 -16.30 -10.45 8.64
CA GLU A 61 -15.33 -9.79 9.52
C GLU A 61 -15.51 -8.25 9.48
N LEU A 62 -15.81 -7.69 8.31
CA LEU A 62 -16.12 -6.27 8.17
C LEU A 62 -17.42 -5.89 8.90
N GLN A 63 -18.46 -6.73 8.80
CA GLN A 63 -19.73 -6.52 9.49
C GLN A 63 -19.56 -6.55 11.02
N GLU A 64 -18.71 -7.43 11.56
CA GLU A 64 -18.39 -7.48 12.98
C GLU A 64 -17.67 -6.20 13.47
N LEU A 65 -16.75 -5.67 12.66
CA LEU A 65 -16.08 -4.40 12.94
C LEU A 65 -17.06 -3.21 12.90
N TRP A 66 -17.98 -3.21 11.94
CA TRP A 66 -19.03 -2.19 11.84
C TRP A 66 -19.95 -2.22 13.06
N LYS A 67 -20.43 -3.41 13.45
CA LYS A 67 -21.24 -3.61 14.64
C LYS A 67 -20.51 -3.14 15.91
N SER A 68 -19.24 -3.51 16.06
CA SER A 68 -18.41 -3.06 17.18
C SER A 68 -18.24 -1.54 17.26
N TYR A 69 -18.23 -0.86 16.11
CA TYR A 69 -18.20 0.61 16.03
C TYR A 69 -19.54 1.22 16.46
N GLN A 70 -20.66 0.68 15.97
CA GLN A 70 -22.02 1.13 16.33
C GLN A 70 -22.33 0.93 17.82
N GLU A 71 -21.89 -0.18 18.39
CA GLU A 71 -22.05 -0.50 19.82
C GLU A 71 -21.14 0.31 20.74
N GLY A 72 -20.24 1.14 20.20
CA GLY A 72 -19.32 1.93 21.00
C GLY A 72 -18.28 1.09 21.75
N LYS A 73 -17.98 -0.14 21.32
CA LYS A 73 -17.10 -1.10 22.02
C LYS A 73 -15.73 -0.55 22.44
N TYR A 74 -15.22 0.44 21.71
CA TYR A 74 -13.90 1.04 21.93
C TYR A 74 -13.94 2.50 22.38
N THR A 75 -15.10 3.06 22.76
CA THR A 75 -15.21 4.47 23.19
C THR A 75 -14.30 4.80 24.36
N ASP A 76 -14.08 3.84 25.27
CA ASP A 76 -13.18 3.98 26.42
C ASP A 76 -11.69 4.05 26.03
N SER A 77 -11.36 3.73 24.77
CA SER A 77 -10.01 3.79 24.22
C SER A 77 -9.98 4.68 22.97
N PRO A 78 -9.73 6.00 23.13
CA PRO A 78 -9.81 6.96 22.04
C PRO A 78 -8.95 6.60 20.82
N SER A 79 -7.76 6.03 21.04
CA SER A 79 -6.86 5.59 19.97
C SER A 79 -7.47 4.45 19.15
N LYS A 80 -8.00 3.42 19.80
CA LYS A 80 -8.65 2.28 19.11
C LYS A 80 -9.90 2.71 18.37
N HIS A 81 -10.74 3.53 19.01
CA HIS A 81 -11.94 4.06 18.36
C HIS A 81 -11.58 4.88 17.11
N THR A 82 -10.57 5.74 17.21
CA THR A 82 -10.08 6.55 16.08
C THR A 82 -9.54 5.68 14.95
N VAL A 83 -8.75 4.66 15.27
CA VAL A 83 -8.22 3.72 14.26
C VAL A 83 -9.36 2.98 13.56
N LEU A 84 -10.33 2.45 14.31
CA LEU A 84 -11.48 1.74 13.77
C LEU A 84 -12.31 2.65 12.85
N ARG A 85 -12.57 3.90 13.27
CA ARG A 85 -13.30 4.88 12.46
C ARG A 85 -12.63 5.12 11.11
N HIS A 86 -11.32 5.37 11.09
CA HIS A 86 -10.59 5.61 9.84
C HIS A 86 -10.51 4.34 8.98
N PHE A 87 -10.34 3.17 9.61
CA PHE A 87 -10.30 1.90 8.91
C PHE A 87 -11.63 1.61 8.19
N LEU A 88 -12.77 1.76 8.89
CA LEU A 88 -14.10 1.59 8.30
C LEU A 88 -14.35 2.60 7.17
N PHE A 89 -13.98 3.87 7.37
CA PHE A 89 -14.05 4.87 6.32
C PHE A 89 -13.25 4.46 5.07
N MET A 90 -12.04 3.94 5.24
CA MET A 90 -11.22 3.42 4.14
C MET A 90 -11.86 2.22 3.43
N CYS A 91 -12.49 1.31 4.18
CA CYS A 91 -13.22 0.17 3.61
C CYS A 91 -14.41 0.61 2.74
N PHE A 92 -15.18 1.62 3.19
CA PHE A 92 -16.36 2.09 2.45
C PHE A 92 -16.02 2.99 1.27
N THR A 93 -14.94 3.77 1.35
CA THR A 93 -14.52 4.68 0.27
C THR A 93 -13.48 4.06 -0.68
N GLY A 94 -12.85 2.94 -0.30
CA GLY A 94 -11.75 2.36 -1.07
C GLY A 94 -10.49 3.25 -1.10
N MET A 95 -10.40 4.24 -0.22
CA MET A 95 -9.23 5.11 -0.10
C MET A 95 -8.07 4.38 0.59
N ASP A 96 -6.84 4.68 0.18
CA ASP A 96 -5.68 4.20 0.90
C ASP A 96 -5.34 5.14 2.06
N TYR A 97 -4.53 4.65 3.01
CA TYR A 97 -4.17 5.40 4.22
C TYR A 97 -3.58 6.79 3.91
N HIS A 98 -2.76 6.88 2.85
CA HIS A 98 -2.13 8.13 2.47
C HIS A 98 -3.15 9.14 1.96
N SER A 99 -4.04 8.72 1.07
CA SER A 99 -5.10 9.57 0.54
C SER A 99 -6.06 10.02 1.65
N VAL A 100 -6.38 9.17 2.63
CA VAL A 100 -7.19 9.60 3.78
C VAL A 100 -6.46 10.66 4.60
N ARG A 101 -5.19 10.43 4.92
CA ARG A 101 -4.39 11.37 5.72
C ARG A 101 -4.29 12.76 5.07
N GLU A 102 -4.14 12.82 3.75
CA GLU A 102 -3.93 14.09 3.05
C GLU A 102 -5.21 14.72 2.55
N SER A 103 -6.17 13.92 2.11
CA SER A 103 -7.31 14.41 1.34
C SER A 103 -8.67 14.24 2.03
N ALA A 104 -8.78 13.51 3.14
CA ALA A 104 -10.02 13.46 3.94
C ALA A 104 -10.17 14.73 4.80
N GLN A 105 -10.16 15.88 4.15
CA GLN A 105 -10.36 17.20 4.73
C GLN A 105 -11.64 17.82 4.15
N PHE A 106 -12.29 18.71 4.91
CA PHE A 106 -13.54 19.36 4.48
C PHE A 106 -13.40 20.15 3.18
N ASP A 107 -12.22 20.73 2.91
CA ASP A 107 -11.96 21.48 1.68
C ASP A 107 -12.03 20.62 0.40
N ASN A 108 -11.93 19.30 0.54
CA ASN A 108 -12.05 18.34 -0.55
C ASN A 108 -13.47 17.77 -0.68
N LEU A 109 -14.41 18.20 0.17
CA LEU A 109 -15.82 17.82 0.10
C LEU A 109 -16.60 18.89 -0.68
N PHE A 110 -17.08 18.51 -1.84
CA PHE A 110 -17.92 19.34 -2.69
C PHE A 110 -19.35 18.78 -2.67
N GLY A 111 -20.17 19.33 -1.78
CA GLY A 111 -21.50 18.80 -1.50
C GLY A 111 -21.42 17.40 -0.90
N GLU A 112 -21.91 16.41 -1.62
CA GLU A 112 -21.88 14.99 -1.23
C GLU A 112 -20.72 14.24 -1.88
N THR A 113 -19.77 14.92 -2.54
CA THR A 113 -18.67 14.26 -3.24
C THR A 113 -17.33 14.60 -2.63
N LEU A 114 -16.57 13.57 -2.23
CA LEU A 114 -15.17 13.70 -1.89
C LEU A 114 -14.32 13.67 -3.16
N VAL A 115 -13.52 14.71 -3.37
CA VAL A 115 -12.73 14.92 -4.58
C VAL A 115 -11.25 14.97 -4.20
N PHE A 116 -10.44 14.03 -4.69
CA PHE A 116 -9.01 13.98 -4.37
C PHE A 116 -8.19 13.35 -5.48
N VAL A 117 -6.86 13.47 -5.39
CA VAL A 117 -5.93 12.89 -6.36
C VAL A 117 -5.10 11.81 -5.67
N ARG A 118 -5.04 10.62 -6.27
CA ARG A 118 -4.20 9.52 -5.74
C ARG A 118 -2.73 9.77 -6.06
N GLU A 119 -1.90 9.91 -5.02
CA GLU A 119 -0.48 10.23 -5.20
C GLU A 119 0.38 9.05 -5.70
N LYS A 120 0.02 7.80 -5.35
CA LYS A 120 0.91 6.63 -5.52
C LYS A 120 1.12 6.14 -6.97
N THR A 121 0.78 6.93 -7.98
CA THR A 121 0.98 6.60 -9.39
C THR A 121 1.80 7.67 -10.11
N MET A 122 3.05 7.86 -9.68
CA MET A 122 4.01 8.85 -10.24
C MET A 122 4.23 8.77 -11.76
N SER A 123 3.85 7.66 -12.41
CA SER A 123 4.02 7.43 -13.85
C SER A 123 2.74 7.66 -14.69
N ARG A 124 1.58 7.84 -14.07
CA ARG A 124 0.31 8.09 -14.77
C ARG A 124 -0.13 9.53 -14.54
N LYS A 125 -0.90 10.08 -15.48
CA LYS A 125 -1.52 11.41 -15.33
C LYS A 125 -2.27 11.44 -13.99
N LYS A 126 -2.04 12.48 -13.20
CA LYS A 126 -2.75 12.70 -11.95
C LYS A 126 -4.24 12.87 -12.27
N GLU A 127 -5.02 11.81 -12.03
CA GLU A 127 -6.45 11.80 -12.25
C GLU A 127 -7.18 12.10 -10.95
N THR A 128 -8.16 13.00 -11.03
CA THR A 128 -9.03 13.34 -9.92
C THR A 128 -10.05 12.20 -9.73
N THR A 129 -10.02 11.60 -8.54
CA THR A 129 -11.02 10.63 -8.09
C THR A 129 -12.15 11.37 -7.40
N LYS A 130 -13.39 11.03 -7.76
CA LYS A 130 -14.61 11.56 -7.15
C LYS A 130 -15.36 10.42 -6.51
N ILE A 131 -15.63 10.50 -5.22
CA ILE A 131 -16.36 9.49 -4.45
C ILE A 131 -17.64 10.13 -3.91
N PRO A 132 -18.83 9.65 -4.32
CA PRO A 132 -20.06 10.08 -3.68
C PRO A 132 -20.10 9.51 -2.25
N LEU A 133 -20.41 10.38 -1.30
CA LEU A 133 -20.66 10.03 0.08
C LEU A 133 -22.17 10.05 0.29
N ASN A 134 -22.72 8.93 0.73
CA ASN A 134 -24.14 8.85 1.04
C ASN A 134 -24.44 9.76 2.23
N ARG A 135 -25.47 10.61 2.12
CA ARG A 135 -26.06 11.25 3.28
C ARG A 135 -26.71 10.19 4.16
N VAL A 136 -26.44 10.27 5.45
CA VAL A 136 -27.29 9.63 6.45
C VAL A 136 -28.42 10.62 6.69
N ASP A 137 -29.48 10.54 5.89
CA ASP A 137 -30.69 11.30 6.16
C ASP A 137 -31.30 10.77 7.48
N GLY A 138 -31.12 11.54 8.55
CA GLY A 138 -31.82 11.36 9.82
C GLY A 138 -31.03 10.70 10.96
N GLN A 139 -30.38 11.54 11.77
CA GLN A 139 -30.74 11.73 13.18
C GLN A 139 -30.41 13.17 13.61
#